data_AF-A0AB36SVJ1-F1
#
_entry.id   AF-A0AB36SVJ1-F1
#
_cell.length_a   1.000
_cell.length_b   1.000
_cell.length_c   1.000
_cell.angle_alpha   90.00
_cell.angle_beta   90.00
_cell.angle_gamma   90.00
#
_symmetry.space_group_name_H-M   'P 1'
#
loop_
_entity.id
_entity.type
_entity.pdbx_description
1 polymer ?
#
loop_
_entity_poly.entity_id
_entity_poly.type
_entity_poly.pdbx_seq_one_letter_code
_entity_poly.pdbx_strand_id
1 'polypeptide(L)'
;YSKQRQKSVHRKKLYENLNEMPFYIEEFVEYKELHDASPSTLLNYVYDFRVFFNWLLSEQIIELKPIKDISFSDLENLKKKDVENFMRFLKLQQ
;
A
#
# COMPACT_ATOMS: atom_id res chain seq x y z
N TYR A 1 -6.96 9.45 27.71
CA TYR A 1 -5.59 8.91 27.87
C TYR A 1 -5.24 7.77 26.89
N SER A 2 -6.10 6.79 26.58
CA SER A 2 -5.75 5.68 25.66
C SER A 2 -5.66 6.04 24.16
N LYS A 3 -6.58 6.86 23.63
CA LYS A 3 -6.67 7.19 22.19
C LYS A 3 -5.44 7.96 21.66
N GLN A 4 -4.85 8.83 22.46
CA GLN A 4 -3.71 9.67 22.06
C GLN A 4 -2.42 8.85 21.94
N ARG A 5 -2.25 7.86 22.83
CA ARG A 5 -1.13 6.91 22.79
C ARG A 5 -1.24 5.96 21.59
N GLN A 6 -2.43 5.46 21.28
CA GLN A 6 -2.67 4.65 20.07
C GLN A 6 -2.36 5.42 18.78
N LYS A 7 -2.77 6.69 18.68
CA LYS A 7 -2.42 7.54 17.52
C LYS A 7 -0.91 7.67 17.32
N SER A 8 -0.12 7.83 18.39
CA SER A 8 1.34 7.93 18.31
C SER A 8 2.01 6.63 17.84
N VAL A 9 1.51 5.46 18.28
CA VAL A 9 2.03 4.16 17.87
C VAL A 9 1.72 3.87 16.40
N HIS A 10 0.49 4.13 15.96
CA HIS A 10 0.11 3.94 14.55
C HIS A 10 0.89 4.87 13.62
N ARG A 11 1.11 6.13 14.03
CA ARG A 11 1.95 7.07 13.28
C ARG A 11 3.38 6.54 13.11
N LYS A 12 4.00 6.01 14.17
CA LYS A 12 5.34 5.42 14.07
C LYS A 12 5.37 4.24 13.09
N LYS A 13 4.43 3.30 13.23
CA LYS A 13 4.32 2.14 12.33
C LYS A 13 4.07 2.54 10.88
N LEU A 14 3.29 3.60 10.65
CA LEU A 14 3.02 4.14 9.32
C LEU A 14 4.32 4.55 8.64
N TYR A 15 5.14 5.40 9.28
CA TYR A 15 6.42 5.82 8.70
C TYR A 15 7.43 4.67 8.54
N GLU A 16 7.46 3.71 9.47
CA GLU A 16 8.28 2.50 9.31
C GLU A 16 7.91 1.71 8.04
N ASN A 17 6.61 1.58 7.73
CA ASN A 17 6.15 0.87 6.54
C ASN A 17 6.26 1.71 5.25
N LEU A 18 6.11 3.03 5.35
CA LEU A 18 6.23 3.94 4.21
C LEU A 18 7.60 3.89 3.57
N ASN A 19 8.68 3.72 4.36
CA ASN A 19 10.05 3.65 3.85
C ASN A 19 10.29 2.54 2.80
N GLU A 20 9.43 1.52 2.79
CA GLU A 20 9.47 0.38 1.85
C GLU A 20 8.52 0.54 0.66
N MET A 21 7.76 1.62 0.61
CA MET A 21 6.80 1.92 -0.46
C MET A 21 7.44 2.78 -1.56
N PRO A 22 6.87 2.78 -2.78
CA PRO A 22 7.24 3.74 -3.81
C PRO A 22 6.96 5.18 -3.39
N PHE A 23 7.75 6.12 -3.90
CA PHE A 23 7.63 7.55 -3.57
C PHE A 23 6.20 8.11 -3.78
N TYR A 24 5.48 7.64 -4.80
CA TYR A 24 4.13 8.12 -5.10
C TYR A 24 3.08 7.66 -4.06
N ILE A 25 3.36 6.57 -3.32
CA ILE A 25 2.54 6.16 -2.18
C ILE A 25 2.85 7.03 -0.97
N GLU A 26 4.12 7.40 -0.78
CA GLU A 26 4.52 8.36 0.25
C GLU A 26 3.80 9.70 0.04
N GLU A 27 3.87 10.27 -1.16
CA GLU A 27 3.16 11.51 -1.53
C GLU A 27 1.64 11.41 -1.32
N PHE A 28 1.03 10.27 -1.69
CA PHE A 28 -0.39 10.03 -1.47
C PHE A 28 -0.75 10.02 0.02
N VAL A 29 0.06 9.37 0.86
CA VAL A 29 -0.17 9.29 2.30
C VAL A 29 0.01 10.65 2.97
N GLU A 30 1.04 11.41 2.60
CA GLU A 30 1.24 12.78 3.07
C GLU A 30 0.05 13.68 2.71
N TYR A 31 -0.41 13.63 1.46
CA TYR A 31 -1.61 14.35 1.04
C TYR A 31 -2.82 13.99 1.88
N LYS A 32 -3.08 12.69 2.10
CA LYS A 32 -4.24 12.24 2.89
C LYS A 32 -4.11 12.60 4.37
N GLU A 33 -2.91 12.60 4.92
CA GLU A 33 -2.66 13.03 6.30
C GLU A 33 -3.00 14.51 6.50
N LEU A 34 -2.66 15.37 5.53
CA LEU A 34 -3.02 16.79 5.55
C LEU A 34 -4.54 17.03 5.42
N HIS A 35 -5.28 16.07 4.88
CA HIS A 35 -6.75 16.13 4.69
C HIS A 35 -7.51 15.27 5.71
N ASP A 36 -7.07 15.32 6.98
CA ASP A 36 -7.74 14.75 8.16
C ASP A 36 -7.91 13.22 8.18
N ALA A 37 -7.17 12.46 7.36
CA ALA A 37 -7.16 11.01 7.48
C ALA A 37 -6.48 10.56 8.79
N SER A 38 -7.09 9.61 9.50
CA SER A 38 -6.51 9.12 10.76
C SER A 38 -5.25 8.27 10.49
N PRO A 39 -4.24 8.27 11.38
CA PRO A 39 -3.05 7.42 11.23
C PRO A 39 -3.37 5.93 11.07
N SER A 40 -4.46 5.45 11.68
CA SER A 40 -4.93 4.07 11.51
C SER A 40 -5.49 3.81 10.12
N THR A 41 -6.23 4.76 9.55
CA THR A 41 -6.74 4.68 8.17
C THR A 41 -5.59 4.65 7.18
N LEU A 42 -4.61 5.55 7.35
CA LEU A 42 -3.43 5.61 6.48
C LEU A 42 -2.60 4.33 6.57
N LEU A 43 -2.41 3.79 7.78
CA LEU A 43 -1.70 2.54 7.98
C LEU A 43 -2.39 1.37 7.26
N ASN A 44 -3.73 1.32 7.30
CA ASN A 44 -4.48 0.32 6.55
C ASN A 44 -4.29 0.48 5.03
N TYR A 45 -4.31 1.70 4.50
CA TYR A 45 -4.03 1.92 3.07
C TYR A 45 -2.62 1.44 2.68
N VAL A 46 -1.61 1.71 3.51
CA VAL A 46 -0.24 1.22 3.26
C VAL A 46 -0.18 -0.31 3.27
N TYR A 47 -0.94 -0.98 4.16
CA TYR A 47 -1.06 -2.43 4.13
C TYR A 47 -1.78 -2.95 2.88
N ASP A 48 -2.86 -2.28 2.44
CA ASP A 48 -3.57 -2.64 1.21
C ASP A 48 -2.66 -2.52 -0.02
N PHE A 49 -1.87 -1.44 -0.12
CA PHE A 49 -0.86 -1.27 -1.16
C PHE A 49 0.20 -2.37 -1.11
N ARG A 50 0.68 -2.72 0.09
CA ARG A 50 1.65 -3.81 0.28
C ARG A 50 1.09 -5.14 -0.24
N VAL A 51 -0.16 -5.46 0.09
CA VAL A 51 -0.82 -6.69 -0.38
C VAL A 51 -0.90 -6.69 -1.89
N PHE A 52 -1.30 -5.58 -2.50
CA PHE A 52 -1.38 -5.45 -3.95
C PHE A 52 -0.03 -5.62 -4.65
N PHE A 53 1.02 -4.91 -4.19
CA PHE A 53 2.35 -5.02 -4.80
C PHE A 53 2.98 -6.40 -4.64
N ASN A 54 2.83 -7.03 -3.46
CA ASN A 54 3.28 -8.40 -3.28
C ASN A 54 2.55 -9.37 -4.19
N TRP A 55 1.25 -9.18 -4.40
CA TRP A 55 0.46 -9.99 -5.32
C TRP A 55 0.92 -9.82 -6.78
N LEU A 56 1.19 -8.59 -7.22
CA LEU A 56 1.74 -8.33 -8.56
C LEU A 56 3.07 -9.07 -8.79
N LEU A 57 3.95 -9.05 -7.79
CA LEU A 57 5.24 -9.73 -7.83
C LEU A 57 5.08 -11.25 -7.79
N SER A 58 4.19 -11.79 -6.95
CA SER A 58 3.99 -13.24 -6.80
C SER A 58 3.40 -13.87 -8.05
N GLU A 59 2.46 -13.19 -8.71
CA GLU A 59 1.86 -13.62 -9.97
C GLU A 59 2.74 -13.30 -11.19
N GLN A 60 3.92 -12.70 -10.98
CA GLN A 60 4.86 -12.27 -12.02
C GLN A 60 4.21 -11.39 -13.10
N ILE A 61 3.26 -10.54 -12.68
CA ILE A 61 2.60 -9.56 -13.55
C ILE A 61 3.58 -8.42 -13.89
N ILE A 62 4.46 -8.11 -12.94
CA ILE A 62 5.59 -7.18 -13.10
C ILE A 62 6.90 -7.90 -12.77
N GLU A 63 8.02 -7.33 -13.19
CA GLU A 63 9.35 -7.88 -12.87
C GLU A 63 9.64 -7.89 -11.36
N LEU A 64 10.32 -8.93 -10.91
CA LEU A 64 10.72 -9.07 -9.51
C LEU A 64 11.71 -7.97 -9.11
N LYS A 65 11.27 -7.09 -8.22
CA LYS A 65 12.05 -5.99 -7.66
C LYS A 65 11.56 -5.62 -6.26
N PRO A 66 12.34 -4.88 -5.46
CA PRO A 66 11.86 -4.33 -4.20
C PRO A 66 10.60 -3.48 -4.42
N ILE A 67 9.62 -3.54 -3.48
CA ILE A 67 8.36 -2.79 -3.59
C ILE A 67 8.64 -1.30 -3.82
N LYS A 68 9.64 -0.74 -3.13
CA LYS A 68 10.08 0.65 -3.26
C LYS A 68 10.45 1.07 -4.68
N ASP A 69 10.89 0.13 -5.50
CA ASP A 69 11.39 0.36 -6.87
C ASP A 69 10.31 0.12 -7.94
N ILE A 70 9.06 -0.20 -7.53
CA ILE A 70 7.93 -0.32 -8.46
C ILE A 70 7.63 1.07 -9.03
N SER A 71 7.66 1.15 -10.37
CA SER A 71 7.50 2.40 -11.13
C SER A 71 6.09 2.55 -11.70
N PHE A 72 5.74 3.74 -12.18
CA PHE A 72 4.49 3.92 -12.92
C PHE A 72 4.40 3.07 -14.19
N SER A 73 5.52 2.82 -14.87
CA SER A 73 5.54 1.97 -16.06
C SER A 73 5.20 0.51 -15.76
N ASP A 74 5.52 0.02 -14.55
CA ASP A 74 5.09 -1.30 -14.09
C ASP A 74 3.56 -1.36 -13.93
N LEU A 75 2.93 -0.25 -13.55
CA LEU A 75 1.48 -0.15 -13.33
C LEU A 75 0.68 0.17 -14.60
N GLU A 76 1.27 0.90 -15.54
CA GLU A 76 0.61 1.33 -16.79
C GLU A 76 0.17 0.13 -17.66
N ASN A 77 0.90 -0.99 -17.56
CA ASN A 77 0.65 -2.19 -18.36
C ASN A 77 -0.37 -3.15 -17.75
N LEU A 78 -0.96 -2.82 -16.60
CA LEU A 78 -1.97 -3.65 -15.94
C LEU A 78 -3.22 -3.78 -16.80
N LYS A 79 -3.62 -5.03 -17.08
CA LYS A 79 -4.83 -5.32 -17.85
C LYS A 79 -6.01 -5.45 -16.92
N LYS A 80 -7.21 -5.26 -17.47
CA LYS A 80 -8.47 -5.50 -16.75
C LYS A 80 -8.52 -6.89 -16.08
N LYS A 81 -8.01 -7.92 -16.76
CA LYS A 81 -7.94 -9.29 -16.23
C LYS A 81 -7.09 -9.38 -14.96
N ASP A 82 -6.02 -8.60 -14.86
CA ASP A 82 -5.13 -8.60 -13.70
C ASP A 82 -5.88 -8.01 -12.49
N VAL A 83 -6.62 -6.93 -12.69
CA VAL A 83 -7.49 -6.35 -11.64
C VAL A 83 -8.57 -7.35 -11.20
N GLU A 84 -9.22 -8.04 -12.14
CA GLU A 84 -10.21 -9.08 -11.82
C GLU A 84 -9.59 -10.25 -11.04
N ASN A 85 -8.37 -10.65 -11.38
CA ASN A 85 -7.63 -11.70 -10.67
C ASN A 85 -7.25 -11.26 -9.25
N PHE A 86 -6.81 -10.02 -9.06
CA PHE A 86 -6.55 -9.48 -7.72
C PHE A 86 -7.81 -9.51 -6.85
N MET A 87 -8.95 -9.10 -7.40
CA MET A 87 -10.22 -9.15 -6.69
C MET A 87 -10.65 -10.59 -6.33
N ARG A 88 -10.31 -11.59 -7.17
CA ARG A 88 -10.51 -13.01 -6.85
C ARG A 88 -9.57 -13.47 -5.74
N PHE A 89 -8.30 -13.08 -5.81
CA PHE A 89 -7.31 -13.37 -4.77
C PHE A 89 -7.78 -12.86 -3.39
N LEU A 90 -8.24 -11.60 -3.30
CA LEU A 90 -8.75 -11.03 -2.06
C LEU A 90 -9.99 -11.76 -1.49
N LYS A 91 -10.82 -12.37 -2.34
CA LYS A 91 -11.98 -13.16 -1.90
C LYS A 91 -11.59 -14.53 -1.36
N LEU A 92 -10.47 -15.09 -1.81
CA LEU A 92 -9.97 -16.39 -1.35
C LEU A 92 -9.17 -16.31 -0.04
N GLN A 93 -8.76 -15.11 0.36
CA GLN A 93 -8.02 -14.83 1.60
C GLN A 93 -8.93 -14.47 2.79
N GLN A 94 -10.25 -14.45 2.58
CA GLN A 94 -11.28 -14.22 3.61
C GLN A 94 -11.89 -15.54 4.08
#